data_AF-I2QB13-F1
#
_entry.id   AF-I2QB13-F1
#
_cell.length_a   1.000
_cell.length_b   1.000
_cell.length_c   1.000
_cell.angle_alpha   90.00
_cell.angle_beta   90.00
_cell.angle_gamma   90.00
#
_symmetry.space_group_name_H-M   'P 1'
#
loop_
_entity.id
_entity.type
_entity.pdbx_description
1 polymer ?
#
loop_
_entity_poly.entity_id
_entity_poly.type
_entity_poly.pdbx_seq_one_letter_code
_entity_poly.pdbx_strand_id
1 'polypeptide(L)'
;MVNLMSRLFKLQFLGPFVLFAATLCAELAARALQYAPSSELLWFINLRMFGIFQRSDAALSYFVPLKGFQFFGLALPIFVLACVGLAARSRPLFTVATHVSVVYALVLVVSWQLGTPTATQASLVTVAVPSGGWFVMATILGACLLSFAVTHLLYFFAVGQEIRALVRWLRPILFST
;
A
#
# COMPACT_ATOMS: atom_id res chain seq x y z
N MET A 1 -15.80 22.20 -10.04
CA MET A 1 -16.05 20.84 -9.50
C MET A 1 -15.36 19.74 -10.30
N VAL A 2 -15.45 19.71 -11.63
CA VAL A 2 -14.86 18.67 -12.50
C VAL A 2 -13.34 18.50 -12.30
N ASN A 3 -12.58 19.60 -12.25
CA ASN A 3 -11.13 19.54 -12.03
C ASN A 3 -10.76 18.94 -10.65
N LEU A 4 -11.50 19.24 -9.59
CA LEU A 4 -11.26 18.69 -8.26
C LEU A 4 -11.49 17.17 -8.23
N MET A 5 -12.60 16.69 -8.82
CA MET A 5 -12.90 15.26 -8.88
C MET A 5 -11.87 14.48 -9.70
N SER A 6 -11.36 15.08 -10.79
CA SER A 6 -10.28 14.46 -11.59
C SER A 6 -8.96 14.33 -10.81
N ARG A 7 -8.62 15.33 -9.99
CA ARG A 7 -7.41 15.31 -9.15
C ARG A 7 -7.54 14.31 -8.01
N LEU A 8 -8.69 14.27 -7.35
CA LEU A 8 -9.00 13.28 -6.31
C LEU A 8 -8.95 11.85 -6.87
N PHE A 9 -9.47 11.63 -8.08
CA PHE A 9 -9.39 10.34 -8.74
C PHE A 9 -7.93 9.90 -8.98
N LYS A 10 -7.06 10.81 -9.45
CA LYS A 10 -5.62 10.51 -9.58
C LYS A 10 -4.95 10.28 -8.23
N LEU A 11 -5.41 10.94 -7.17
CA LEU A 11 -4.85 10.81 -5.83
C LEU A 11 -5.07 9.41 -5.23
N GLN A 12 -6.10 8.67 -5.66
CA GLN A 12 -6.32 7.27 -5.26
C GLN A 12 -5.20 6.33 -5.69
N PHE A 13 -4.47 6.69 -6.75
CA PHE A 13 -3.33 5.92 -7.24
C PHE A 13 -2.09 6.05 -6.33
N LEU A 14 -2.04 7.08 -5.48
CA LEU A 14 -0.86 7.39 -4.66
C LEU A 14 -0.51 6.25 -3.70
N GLY A 15 -1.51 5.68 -3.00
CA GLY A 15 -1.31 4.59 -2.05
C GLY A 15 -0.73 3.33 -2.70
N PRO A 16 -1.40 2.73 -3.70
CA PRO A 16 -0.87 1.61 -4.47
C PRO A 16 0.52 1.88 -5.07
N PHE A 17 0.75 3.09 -5.58
CA PHE A 17 2.04 3.48 -6.16
C PHE A 17 3.16 3.54 -5.12
N VAL A 18 2.94 4.22 -3.98
CA VAL A 18 3.94 4.33 -2.91
C VAL A 18 4.28 2.95 -2.34
N LEU A 19 3.27 2.11 -2.14
CA LEU A 19 3.41 0.73 -1.66
C LEU A 19 4.22 -0.12 -2.65
N PHE A 20 3.93 -0.03 -3.95
CA PHE A 20 4.70 -0.69 -5.00
C PHE A 20 6.14 -0.18 -5.09
N ALA A 21 6.35 1.13 -5.09
CA ALA A 21 7.68 1.72 -5.17
C ALA A 21 8.54 1.32 -3.96
N ALA A 22 7.97 1.33 -2.75
CA ALA A 22 8.69 0.95 -1.54
C ALA A 22 9.06 -0.54 -1.53
N THR A 23 8.13 -1.42 -1.94
CA THR A 23 8.40 -2.87 -2.06
C THR A 23 9.41 -3.18 -3.16
N LEU A 24 9.35 -2.48 -4.30
CA LEU A 24 10.34 -2.59 -5.38
C LEU A 24 11.73 -2.16 -4.91
N CYS A 25 11.84 -1.01 -4.23
CA CYS A 25 13.11 -0.54 -3.68
C CYS A 25 13.69 -1.52 -2.65
N ALA A 26 12.86 -2.14 -1.82
CA ALA A 26 13.29 -3.16 -0.88
C ALA A 26 13.84 -4.41 -1.59
N GLU A 27 13.14 -4.90 -2.61
CA GLU A 27 13.58 -6.05 -3.42
C GLU A 27 14.88 -5.74 -4.17
N LEU A 28 15.00 -4.54 -4.75
CA LEU A 28 16.22 -4.09 -5.44
C LEU A 28 17.39 -3.94 -4.46
N ALA A 29 17.18 -3.41 -3.26
CA ALA A 29 18.22 -3.32 -2.23
C ALA A 29 18.70 -4.71 -1.79
N ALA A 30 17.78 -5.66 -1.59
CA ALA A 30 18.12 -7.03 -1.25
C ALA A 30 18.91 -7.73 -2.38
N ARG A 31 18.53 -7.52 -3.65
CA ARG A 31 19.28 -8.05 -4.80
C ARG A 31 20.63 -7.40 -4.99
N ALA A 32 20.72 -6.08 -4.88
CA ALA A 32 21.99 -5.35 -4.98
C ALA A 32 22.99 -5.84 -3.93
N LEU A 33 22.52 -6.14 -2.72
CA LEU A 33 23.33 -6.69 -1.65
C LEU A 33 23.89 -8.09 -1.97
N GLN A 34 23.16 -8.91 -2.74
CA GLN A 34 23.67 -10.22 -3.20
C GLN A 34 24.87 -10.08 -4.14
N TYR A 35 24.92 -9.00 -4.94
CA TYR A 35 26.03 -8.73 -5.86
C TYR A 35 27.22 -8.03 -5.18
N ALA A 36 26.96 -7.19 -4.17
CA ALA A 36 27.98 -6.43 -3.46
C ALA A 36 27.86 -6.57 -1.93
N PRO A 37 28.15 -7.76 -1.36
CA PRO A 37 27.92 -8.05 0.05
C PRO A 37 28.85 -7.30 1.01
N SER A 38 29.95 -6.74 0.52
CA SER A 38 30.92 -5.93 1.29
C SER A 38 30.48 -4.49 1.51
N SER A 39 29.38 -4.04 0.89
CA SER A 39 28.94 -2.65 1.00
C SER A 39 28.16 -2.41 2.30
N GLU A 40 28.74 -1.64 3.22
CA GLU A 40 28.08 -1.22 4.46
C GLU A 40 26.81 -0.39 4.21
N LEU A 41 26.83 0.43 3.14
CA LEU A 41 25.69 1.29 2.78
C LEU A 41 24.48 0.45 2.35
N LEU A 42 24.68 -0.59 1.55
CA LEU A 42 23.59 -1.50 1.15
C LEU A 42 23.04 -2.27 2.35
N TRP A 43 23.90 -2.70 3.28
CA TRP A 43 23.48 -3.29 4.54
C TRP A 43 22.65 -2.32 5.38
N PHE A 44 23.08 -1.06 5.48
CA PHE A 44 22.34 -0.03 6.19
C PHE A 44 20.95 0.22 5.56
N ILE A 45 20.86 0.39 4.24
CA ILE A 45 19.57 0.61 3.56
C ILE A 45 18.65 -0.60 3.74
N ASN A 46 19.15 -1.80 3.46
CA ASN A 46 18.37 -3.03 3.49
C ASN A 46 17.86 -3.36 4.91
N LEU A 47 18.73 -3.28 5.92
CA LEU A 47 18.35 -3.61 7.31
C LEU A 47 17.58 -2.47 8.00
N ARG A 48 18.01 -1.22 7.81
CA ARG A 48 17.51 -0.09 8.61
C ARG A 48 16.32 0.62 7.97
N MET A 49 16.28 0.75 6.65
CA MET A 49 15.12 1.36 5.97
C MET A 49 14.09 0.31 5.54
N PHE A 50 14.53 -0.81 4.95
CA PHE A 50 13.66 -1.83 4.40
C PHE A 50 13.50 -3.09 5.26
N GLY A 51 14.04 -3.10 6.48
CA GLY A 51 13.89 -4.22 7.41
C GLY A 51 12.43 -4.57 7.75
N ILE A 52 11.50 -3.61 7.59
CA ILE A 52 10.05 -3.85 7.69
C ILE A 52 9.57 -4.91 6.70
N PHE A 53 10.12 -4.90 5.47
CA PHE A 53 9.71 -5.80 4.40
C PHE A 53 10.32 -7.19 4.55
N GLN A 54 11.48 -7.30 5.21
CA GLN A 54 12.08 -8.60 5.57
C GLN A 54 11.27 -9.30 6.66
N ARG A 55 10.78 -8.55 7.65
CA ARG A 55 9.90 -9.10 8.70
C ARG A 55 8.57 -9.55 8.15
N SER A 56 7.96 -8.74 7.28
CA SER A 56 6.72 -9.14 6.63
C SER A 56 6.91 -10.35 5.72
N ASP A 57 8.03 -10.45 5.00
CA ASP A 57 8.32 -11.61 4.14
C ASP A 57 8.49 -12.87 4.98
N ALA A 58 9.20 -12.79 6.11
CA ALA A 58 9.32 -13.90 7.04
C ALA A 58 7.96 -14.34 7.61
N ALA A 59 7.11 -13.40 8.01
CA ALA A 59 5.75 -13.71 8.49
C ALA A 59 4.88 -14.32 7.37
N LEU A 60 5.01 -13.82 6.14
CA LEU A 60 4.25 -14.29 4.99
C LEU A 60 4.73 -15.66 4.50
N SER A 61 6.04 -15.94 4.62
CA SER A 61 6.66 -17.20 4.24
C SER A 61 6.14 -18.40 5.04
N TYR A 62 5.63 -18.15 6.26
CA TYR A 62 4.94 -19.16 7.06
C TYR A 62 3.66 -19.67 6.39
N PHE A 63 2.95 -18.80 5.66
CA PHE A 63 1.72 -19.15 4.95
C PHE A 63 1.97 -19.56 3.51
N VAL A 64 2.90 -18.87 2.83
CA VAL A 64 3.23 -19.08 1.42
C VAL A 64 4.75 -19.11 1.25
N PRO A 65 5.37 -20.30 1.16
CA PRO A 65 6.83 -20.45 1.11
C PRO A 65 7.42 -20.17 -0.29
N LEU A 66 7.00 -19.08 -0.92
CA LEU A 66 7.48 -18.65 -2.24
C LEU A 66 8.38 -17.42 -2.11
N LYS A 67 9.64 -17.54 -2.54
CA LYS A 67 10.60 -16.42 -2.54
C LYS A 67 10.09 -15.28 -3.42
N GLY A 68 10.08 -14.06 -2.89
CA GLY A 68 9.64 -12.87 -3.62
C GLY A 68 8.11 -12.76 -3.80
N PHE A 69 7.33 -13.62 -3.13
CA PHE A 69 5.86 -13.57 -3.19
C PHE A 69 5.30 -12.23 -2.72
N GLN A 70 5.98 -11.57 -1.77
CA GLN A 70 5.61 -10.25 -1.32
C GLN A 70 5.59 -9.20 -2.45
N PHE A 71 6.58 -9.21 -3.33
CA PHE A 71 6.62 -8.31 -4.47
C PHE A 71 5.74 -8.80 -5.63
N PHE A 72 5.97 -10.02 -6.11
CA PHE A 72 5.31 -10.56 -7.31
C PHE A 72 3.86 -10.99 -7.07
N GLY A 73 3.53 -11.48 -5.87
CA GLY A 73 2.22 -12.01 -5.52
C GLY A 73 1.28 -10.98 -4.87
N LEU A 74 1.81 -9.92 -4.25
CA LEU A 74 0.99 -8.90 -3.58
C LEU A 74 1.18 -7.51 -4.20
N ALA A 75 2.37 -6.93 -4.08
CA ALA A 75 2.56 -5.52 -4.45
C ALA A 75 2.33 -5.26 -5.95
N LEU A 76 2.85 -6.14 -6.82
CA LEU A 76 2.71 -6.00 -8.27
C LEU A 76 1.26 -6.17 -8.76
N PRO A 77 0.48 -7.18 -8.33
CA PRO A 77 -0.94 -7.28 -8.66
C PRO A 77 -1.76 -6.07 -8.20
N ILE A 78 -1.50 -5.56 -6.98
CA ILE A 78 -2.17 -4.35 -6.47
C ILE A 78 -1.87 -3.15 -7.37
N PHE A 79 -0.61 -3.00 -7.78
CA PHE A 79 -0.18 -1.93 -8.66
C PHE A 79 -0.81 -2.04 -10.06
N VAL A 80 -0.79 -3.23 -10.66
CA VAL A 80 -1.42 -3.50 -11.95
C VAL A 80 -2.92 -3.20 -11.89
N LEU A 81 -3.60 -3.62 -10.82
CA LEU A 81 -5.03 -3.33 -10.62
C LEU A 81 -5.29 -1.81 -10.56
N ALA A 82 -4.42 -1.06 -9.88
CA ALA A 82 -4.49 0.39 -9.82
C ALA A 82 -4.22 1.04 -11.19
N CYS A 83 -3.26 0.53 -11.97
CA CYS A 83 -2.98 0.99 -13.33
C CYS A 83 -4.15 0.73 -14.28
N VAL A 84 -4.74 -0.46 -14.23
CA VAL A 84 -5.94 -0.79 -15.02
C VAL A 84 -7.11 0.08 -14.59
N GLY A 85 -7.29 0.30 -13.28
CA GLY A 85 -8.27 1.24 -12.75
C GLY A 85 -8.08 2.65 -13.31
N LEU A 86 -6.83 3.12 -13.41
CA LEU A 86 -6.51 4.43 -13.97
C LEU A 86 -6.78 4.52 -15.47
N ALA A 87 -6.33 3.53 -16.23
CA ALA A 87 -6.48 3.48 -17.68
C ALA A 87 -7.95 3.35 -18.10
N ALA A 88 -8.69 2.45 -17.44
CA ALA A 88 -10.12 2.22 -17.69
C ALA A 88 -11.03 3.26 -17.01
N ARG A 89 -10.47 4.19 -16.23
CA ARG A 89 -11.21 5.12 -15.35
C ARG A 89 -12.25 4.42 -14.47
N SER A 90 -11.95 3.20 -14.04
CA SER A 90 -12.87 2.33 -13.32
C SER A 90 -12.77 2.56 -11.82
N ARG A 91 -13.82 3.15 -11.25
CA ARG A 91 -13.98 3.35 -9.80
C ARG A 91 -13.89 2.05 -8.98
N PRO A 92 -14.56 0.93 -9.34
CA PRO A 92 -14.52 -0.27 -8.52
C PRO A 92 -13.12 -0.89 -8.46
N LEU A 93 -12.35 -0.85 -9.55
CA LEU A 93 -10.96 -1.35 -9.55
C LEU A 93 -10.07 -0.55 -8.60
N PHE A 94 -10.24 0.78 -8.57
CA PHE A 94 -9.54 1.61 -7.59
C PHE A 94 -9.96 1.31 -6.16
N THR A 95 -11.25 1.09 -5.90
CA THR A 95 -11.72 0.71 -4.56
C THR A 95 -11.02 -0.56 -4.10
N VAL A 96 -11.00 -1.60 -4.93
CA VAL A 96 -10.31 -2.85 -4.57
C VAL A 96 -8.83 -2.60 -4.34
N ALA A 97 -8.14 -1.91 -5.26
CA ALA A 97 -6.72 -1.62 -5.13
C ALA A 97 -6.36 -0.84 -3.86
N THR A 98 -7.13 0.19 -3.49
CA THR A 98 -6.88 0.99 -2.29
C THR A 98 -7.18 0.24 -1.01
N HIS A 99 -8.23 -0.60 -0.98
CA HIS A 99 -8.56 -1.41 0.19
C HIS A 99 -7.51 -2.49 0.43
N VAL A 100 -7.12 -3.21 -0.62
CA VAL A 100 -6.06 -4.22 -0.53
C VAL A 100 -4.72 -3.58 -0.15
N SER A 101 -4.44 -2.36 -0.65
CA SER A 101 -3.25 -1.59 -0.24
C SER A 101 -3.24 -1.28 1.26
N VAL A 102 -4.38 -0.85 1.83
CA VAL A 102 -4.49 -0.61 3.28
C VAL A 102 -4.32 -1.89 4.07
N VAL A 103 -4.96 -2.99 3.65
CA VAL A 103 -4.81 -4.29 4.31
C VAL A 103 -3.34 -4.72 4.31
N TYR A 104 -2.64 -4.60 3.18
CA TYR A 104 -1.23 -4.92 3.11
C TYR A 104 -0.37 -3.99 3.98
N ALA A 105 -0.65 -2.67 4.00
CA ALA A 105 0.04 -1.74 4.90
C ALA A 105 -0.17 -2.09 6.39
N LEU A 106 -1.37 -2.54 6.78
CA LEU A 106 -1.64 -3.03 8.12
C LEU A 106 -0.87 -4.32 8.43
N VAL A 107 -0.78 -5.25 7.48
CA VAL A 107 0.07 -6.45 7.61
C VAL A 107 1.53 -6.06 7.85
N LEU A 108 2.05 -5.05 7.14
CA LEU A 108 3.40 -4.53 7.39
C LEU A 108 3.55 -4.01 8.82
N VAL A 109 2.58 -3.22 9.32
CA VAL A 109 2.59 -2.70 10.70
C VAL A 109 2.55 -3.82 11.73
N VAL A 110 1.67 -4.81 11.55
CA VAL A 110 1.55 -5.96 12.46
C VAL A 110 2.84 -6.78 12.45
N SER A 111 3.40 -7.08 11.27
CA SER A 111 4.67 -7.81 11.16
C SER A 111 5.84 -7.07 11.80
N TRP A 112 5.79 -5.74 11.84
CA TRP A 112 6.77 -4.93 12.56
C TRP A 112 6.61 -5.05 14.09
N GLN A 113 5.37 -5.07 14.59
CA GLN A 113 5.05 -5.17 16.02
C GLN A 113 5.32 -6.57 16.59
N LEU A 114 5.12 -7.62 15.81
CA LEU A 114 5.34 -9.02 16.23
C LEU A 114 6.80 -9.36 16.58
N GLY A 115 7.73 -8.41 16.40
CA GLY A 115 9.13 -8.62 16.69
C GLY A 115 9.81 -9.51 15.65
N THR A 116 11.13 -9.57 15.70
CA THR A 116 11.93 -10.36 14.76
C THR A 116 11.69 -11.87 14.96
N PRO A 117 11.33 -12.64 13.92
CA PRO A 117 11.77 -14.02 13.88
C PRO A 117 13.30 -13.99 13.92
N THR A 118 13.87 -14.79 14.81
CA THR A 118 15.29 -15.07 14.95
C THR A 118 15.83 -15.72 13.67
N ALA A 119 15.96 -14.95 12.59
CA ALA A 119 16.65 -15.39 11.39
C ALA A 119 18.15 -15.47 11.74
N THR A 120 18.58 -16.70 12.04
CA THR A 120 19.95 -17.22 11.97
C THR A 120 21.03 -16.15 11.85
N GLN A 121 21.36 -15.51 12.98
CA GLN A 121 22.58 -14.73 13.09
C GLN A 121 23.77 -15.69 13.03
N ALA A 122 24.62 -15.55 12.01
CA ALA A 122 25.96 -16.16 11.97
C ALA A 122 26.98 -15.40 12.84
N SER A 123 26.51 -14.47 13.68
CA SER A 123 27.29 -13.63 14.57
C SER A 123 27.03 -14.03 16.01
N LEU A 124 28.09 -14.25 16.80
CA LEU A 124 28.00 -14.47 18.26
C LEU A 124 27.46 -13.25 19.02
N VAL A 125 27.31 -12.10 18.37
CA VAL A 125 26.84 -10.86 18.97
C VAL A 125 25.47 -10.50 18.42
N THR A 126 24.51 -10.34 19.33
CA THR A 126 23.19 -9.78 19.09
C THR A 126 23.31 -8.32 18.68
N VAL A 127 23.40 -8.07 17.38
CA VAL A 127 23.27 -6.71 16.86
C VAL A 127 21.79 -6.34 16.88
N ALA A 128 21.41 -5.47 17.82
CA ALA A 128 20.09 -4.85 17.81
C ALA A 128 19.95 -4.04 16.52
N VAL A 129 19.16 -4.54 15.57
CA VAL A 129 18.87 -3.81 14.33
C VAL A 129 18.08 -2.55 14.69
N PRO A 130 18.62 -1.33 14.46
CA PRO A 130 17.95 -0.10 14.85
C PRO A 130 16.61 0.04 14.12
N SER A 131 15.59 0.54 14.84
CA SER A 131 14.18 0.68 14.42
C SER A 131 13.91 1.78 13.36
N GLY A 132 14.80 1.97 12.39
CA GLY A 132 14.79 3.09 11.44
C GLY A 132 13.71 3.08 10.37
N GLY A 133 13.03 1.95 10.13
CA GLY A 133 12.04 1.79 9.04
C GLY A 133 10.69 2.46 9.29
N TRP A 134 10.52 3.15 10.43
CA TRP A 134 9.23 3.74 10.81
C TRP A 134 8.78 4.85 9.87
N PHE A 135 9.70 5.65 9.31
CA PHE A 135 9.36 6.69 8.34
C PHE A 135 8.77 6.09 7.06
N VAL A 136 9.37 5.01 6.57
CA VAL A 136 8.89 4.29 5.37
C VAL A 136 7.51 3.70 5.65
N MET A 137 7.33 3.07 6.81
CA MET A 137 6.05 2.53 7.25
C MET A 137 4.97 3.62 7.34
N ALA A 138 5.26 4.72 8.05
CA ALA A 138 4.33 5.84 8.21
C ALA A 138 3.97 6.47 6.85
N THR A 139 4.93 6.57 5.93
CA THR A 139 4.68 7.07 4.58
C THR A 139 3.76 6.15 3.79
N ILE A 140 4.02 4.83 3.80
CA ILE A 140 3.17 3.84 3.12
C ILE A 140 1.77 3.85 3.71
N LEU A 141 1.66 3.77 5.04
CA LEU A 141 0.38 3.75 5.75
C LEU A 141 -0.41 5.03 5.48
N GLY A 142 0.24 6.20 5.61
CA GLY A 142 -0.37 7.49 5.33
C GLY A 142 -0.87 7.62 3.90
N ALA A 143 -0.08 7.19 2.90
CA ALA A 143 -0.47 7.22 1.49
C ALA A 143 -1.64 6.25 1.21
N CYS A 144 -1.64 5.06 1.81
CA CYS A 144 -2.72 4.09 1.67
C CYS A 144 -4.02 4.57 2.32
N LEU A 145 -3.96 5.09 3.56
CA LEU A 145 -5.11 5.66 4.26
C LEU A 145 -5.67 6.88 3.55
N LEU A 146 -4.82 7.76 3.03
CA LEU A 146 -5.25 8.90 2.23
C LEU A 146 -6.01 8.44 0.98
N SER A 147 -5.48 7.45 0.25
CA SER A 147 -6.11 6.90 -0.95
C SER A 147 -7.46 6.24 -0.64
N PHE A 148 -7.54 5.53 0.49
CA PHE A 148 -8.78 4.92 1.00
C PHE A 148 -9.82 5.99 1.39
N ALA A 149 -9.42 7.03 2.11
CA ALA A 149 -10.29 8.13 2.50
C ALA A 149 -10.84 8.87 1.27
N VAL A 150 -9.98 9.14 0.28
CA VAL A 150 -10.40 9.75 -1.00
C VAL A 150 -11.40 8.86 -1.74
N THR A 151 -11.23 7.55 -1.70
CA THR A 151 -12.20 6.59 -2.27
C THR A 151 -13.58 6.72 -1.62
N HIS A 152 -13.63 6.79 -0.29
CA HIS A 152 -14.87 6.98 0.46
C HIS A 152 -15.51 8.34 0.19
N LEU A 153 -14.71 9.42 0.13
CA LEU A 153 -15.21 10.75 -0.21
C LEU A 153 -15.86 10.77 -1.60
N LEU A 154 -15.21 10.17 -2.62
CA LEU A 154 -15.80 10.08 -3.96
C LEU A 154 -17.08 9.23 -3.99
N TYR A 155 -17.15 8.18 -3.18
CA TYR A 155 -18.37 7.38 -3.02
C TYR A 155 -19.52 8.21 -2.42
N PHE A 156 -19.28 8.90 -1.29
CA PHE A 156 -20.29 9.76 -0.67
C PHE A 156 -20.76 10.88 -1.60
N PHE A 157 -19.85 11.48 -2.37
CA PHE A 157 -20.25 12.48 -3.37
C PHE A 157 -21.12 11.89 -4.48
N ALA A 158 -20.84 10.67 -4.94
CA ALA A 158 -21.66 10.01 -5.95
C ALA A 158 -23.08 9.71 -5.41
N VAL A 159 -23.17 9.09 -4.24
CA VAL A 159 -24.45 8.76 -3.59
C VAL A 159 -25.25 10.03 -3.28
N GLY A 160 -24.60 11.09 -2.79
CA GLY A 160 -25.26 12.37 -2.51
C GLY A 160 -25.83 13.05 -3.76
N GLN A 161 -25.21 12.87 -4.93
CA GLN A 161 -25.75 13.36 -6.20
C GLN A 161 -26.97 12.55 -6.65
N GLU A 162 -26.96 11.23 -6.49
CA GLU A 162 -28.09 10.35 -6.81
C GLU A 162 -29.29 10.66 -5.92
N ILE A 163 -29.09 10.79 -4.60
CA ILE A 163 -30.17 11.18 -3.67
C ILE A 163 -30.75 12.54 -4.07
N ARG A 164 -29.91 13.53 -4.39
CA ARG A 164 -30.39 14.86 -4.83
C ARG A 164 -31.12 14.81 -6.16
N ALA A 165 -30.76 13.90 -7.06
CA ALA A 165 -31.47 13.69 -8.32
C ALA A 165 -32.85 13.06 -8.07
N LEU A 166 -32.92 12.03 -7.22
CA LEU A 166 -34.17 11.39 -6.80
C LEU A 166 -35.11 12.38 -6.10
N VAL A 167 -34.61 13.18 -5.15
CA VAL A 167 -35.41 14.21 -4.47
C VAL A 167 -35.93 15.26 -5.46
N ARG A 168 -35.10 15.70 -6.42
CA ARG A 168 -35.55 16.65 -7.45
C ARG A 168 -36.63 16.06 -8.36
N TRP A 169 -36.54 14.78 -8.68
CA TRP A 169 -37.54 14.06 -9.48
C TRP A 169 -38.85 13.83 -8.71
N LEU A 170 -38.77 13.53 -7.41
CA LEU A 170 -39.93 13.34 -6.54
C LEU A 170 -40.65 14.64 -6.17
N ARG A 171 -39.93 15.77 -6.11
CA ARG A 171 -40.49 17.07 -5.74
C ARG A 171 -41.72 17.48 -6.56
N PRO A 172 -41.72 17.47 -7.91
CA PRO A 172 -42.92 17.81 -8.68
C PRO A 172 -44.09 16.83 -8.45
N ILE A 173 -43.82 15.56 -8.14
CA ILE A 173 -44.86 14.54 -7.90
C ILE A 173 -45.52 14.75 -6.52
N LEU A 174 -44.75 15.15 -5.52
CA LEU A 174 -45.23 15.38 -4.15
C LEU A 174 -45.98 16.70 -3.94
N PHE A 175 -45.79 17.68 -4.84
CA PHE A 175 -46.38 19.02 -4.72
C PHE A 175 -47.43 19.34 -5.81
N SER A 176 -47.95 18.34 -6.54
CA SER A 176 -49.00 18.53 -7.56
C SER A 176 -50.42 18.19 -7.11
N THR A 177 -50.67 18.08 -5.81
CA THR A 177 -52.00 17.99 -5.18
C THR A 177 -52.25 19.23 -4.35
#